data_AF-A0A060BVD8-F1
#
_entry.id   AF-A0A060BVD8-F1
#
_cell.length_a   1.000
_cell.length_b   1.000
_cell.length_c   1.000
_cell.angle_alpha   90.00
_cell.angle_beta   90.00
_cell.angle_gamma   90.00
#
_symmetry.space_group_name_H-M   'P 1'
#
loop_
_entity.id
_entity.type
_entity.pdbx_description
1 polymer ?
#
loop_
_entity_poly.entity_id
_entity_poly.type
_entity_poly.pdbx_seq_one_letter_code
_entity_poly.pdbx_strand_id
1 'polypeptide(L)'
;GLNSFRSGLPTCTTKIGYDLVPELKAYIAKNGFIPADAEQRDQSWLDTYALVADMLRDFPDYLPNTYLQYYLYPEYKFSRLDPNFTRANEVINGREKRVFEECRTAVAEGTTRNVHVVHNDAHGDMIVELAEAIAFNLKKEIHRYGAEQRPGREPG
;
A
#
# COMPACT_ATOMS: atom_id res chain seq x y z
N GLY A 1 -12.12 -10.71 -9.19
CA GLY A 1 -10.71 -10.50 -9.57
C GLY A 1 -9.86 -11.46 -8.79
N LEU A 2 -8.70 -11.84 -9.34
CA LEU A 2 -7.72 -12.68 -8.66
C LEU A 2 -6.83 -11.82 -7.74
N ASN A 3 -6.07 -12.47 -6.86
CA ASN A 3 -5.04 -11.75 -6.10
C ASN A 3 -4.06 -11.08 -7.07
N SER A 4 -3.72 -9.82 -6.82
CA SER A 4 -2.86 -9.00 -7.69
C SER A 4 -3.34 -8.85 -9.15
N PHE A 5 -4.57 -9.23 -9.47
CA PHE A 5 -5.11 -9.13 -10.83
C PHE A 5 -6.61 -8.83 -10.79
N ARG A 6 -6.94 -7.54 -10.69
CA ARG A 6 -8.32 -7.05 -10.67
C ARG A 6 -8.42 -5.68 -11.33
N SER A 7 -9.39 -5.54 -12.21
CA SER A 7 -9.70 -4.29 -12.91
C SER A 7 -10.42 -3.27 -12.02
N GLY A 8 -11.25 -3.69 -11.06
CA GLY A 8 -11.96 -2.77 -10.15
C GLY A 8 -11.56 -2.86 -8.68
N LEU A 9 -11.39 -1.72 -8.01
CA LEU A 9 -11.52 -1.65 -6.55
C LEU A 9 -13.00 -1.90 -6.16
N PRO A 10 -13.30 -2.43 -4.94
CA PRO A 10 -14.67 -2.43 -4.45
C PRO A 10 -15.20 -0.99 -4.49
N THR A 11 -16.50 -0.83 -4.74
CA THR A 11 -17.21 0.45 -4.77
C THR A 11 -16.69 1.39 -3.69
N CYS A 12 -16.07 2.51 -4.09
CA CYS A 12 -15.62 3.54 -3.15
C CYS A 12 -16.80 4.43 -2.80
N THR A 13 -17.73 3.91 -2.00
CA THR A 13 -18.89 4.68 -1.56
C THR A 13 -18.66 5.22 -0.16
N THR A 14 -19.05 6.47 0.08
CA THR A 14 -19.11 7.02 1.44
C THR A 14 -20.12 6.24 2.29
N LYS A 15 -20.10 6.43 3.62
CA LYS A 15 -21.11 5.86 4.55
C LYS A 15 -22.55 6.27 4.21
N ILE A 16 -22.74 7.33 3.41
CA ILE A 16 -24.04 7.81 2.94
C ILE A 16 -24.38 7.35 1.49
N GLY A 17 -23.60 6.44 0.91
CA GLY A 17 -23.88 5.83 -0.40
C GLY A 17 -23.43 6.65 -1.63
N TYR A 18 -22.69 7.75 -1.43
CA TYR A 18 -22.15 8.55 -2.53
C TYR A 18 -20.94 7.86 -3.18
N ASP A 19 -20.97 7.68 -4.51
CA ASP A 19 -19.89 7.06 -5.29
C ASP A 19 -18.73 8.04 -5.54
N LEU A 20 -17.58 7.74 -4.93
CA LEU A 20 -16.35 8.53 -5.06
C LEU A 20 -15.51 8.13 -6.28
N VAL A 21 -15.86 7.06 -7.01
CA VAL A 21 -15.05 6.58 -8.14
C VAL A 21 -14.86 7.67 -9.21
N PRO A 22 -15.87 8.45 -9.63
CA PRO A 22 -15.69 9.51 -10.62
C PRO A 22 -14.72 10.61 -10.14
N GLU A 23 -14.84 11.05 -8.89
CA GLU A 23 -13.97 12.08 -8.30
C GLU A 23 -12.53 11.58 -8.16
N LEU A 24 -12.35 10.34 -7.71
CA LEU A 24 -11.04 9.72 -7.58
C LEU A 24 -10.35 9.58 -8.94
N LYS A 25 -11.09 9.18 -9.98
CA LYS A 25 -10.57 9.12 -11.35
C LYS A 25 -10.13 10.50 -11.85
N ALA A 26 -10.94 11.54 -11.61
CA ALA A 26 -10.61 12.91 -11.98
C ALA A 26 -9.37 13.42 -11.23
N TYR A 27 -9.26 13.11 -9.94
CA TYR A 27 -8.10 13.47 -9.13
C TYR A 27 -6.83 12.79 -9.64
N ILE A 28 -6.87 11.49 -9.93
CA ILE A 28 -5.73 10.72 -10.42
C ILE A 28 -5.29 11.21 -11.80
N ALA A 29 -6.24 11.50 -12.69
CA ALA A 29 -5.93 12.03 -14.01
C ALA A 29 -5.22 13.39 -13.95
N LYS A 30 -5.53 14.22 -12.95
CA LYS A 30 -4.93 15.55 -12.79
C LYS A 30 -3.62 15.55 -11.99
N ASN A 31 -3.55 14.78 -10.91
CA ASN A 31 -2.47 14.87 -9.92
C ASN A 31 -1.55 13.64 -9.91
N GLY A 32 -1.86 12.61 -10.71
CA GLY A 32 -1.23 11.30 -10.59
C GLY A 32 -1.80 10.49 -9.43
N PHE A 33 -1.26 9.29 -9.26
CA PHE A 33 -1.58 8.42 -8.13
C PHE A 33 -0.33 8.30 -7.25
N ILE A 34 -0.41 8.78 -6.02
CA ILE A 34 0.71 8.85 -5.08
C ILE A 34 0.32 8.07 -3.82
N PRO A 35 1.16 7.15 -3.32
CA PRO A 35 0.85 6.41 -2.10
C PRO A 35 0.84 7.33 -0.86
N ALA A 36 0.03 7.00 0.14
CA ALA A 36 -0.08 7.79 1.37
C ALA A 36 1.23 7.91 2.15
N ASP A 37 2.16 6.96 1.97
CA ASP A 37 3.46 6.88 2.61
C ASP A 37 4.62 7.13 1.62
N ALA A 38 4.40 7.95 0.60
CA ALA A 38 5.35 8.20 -0.50
C ALA A 38 6.77 8.57 -0.05
N GLU A 39 6.92 9.35 1.02
CA GLU A 39 8.23 9.78 1.54
C GLU A 39 9.11 8.62 2.05
N GLN A 40 8.49 7.48 2.40
CA GLN A 40 9.17 6.30 2.94
C GLN A 40 9.33 5.19 1.91
N ARG A 41 8.81 5.37 0.70
CA ARG A 41 8.79 4.36 -0.36
C ARG A 41 10.03 4.48 -1.24
N ASP A 42 10.58 3.33 -1.61
CA ASP A 42 11.66 3.25 -2.59
C ASP A 42 11.16 3.75 -3.97
N GLN A 43 12.04 4.31 -4.78
CA GLN A 43 11.70 4.88 -6.10
C GLN A 43 10.93 3.89 -7.00
N SER A 44 11.28 2.60 -6.94
CA SER A 44 10.61 1.53 -7.71
C SER A 44 9.11 1.40 -7.38
N TRP A 45 8.71 1.75 -6.16
CA TRP A 45 7.30 1.85 -5.78
C TRP A 45 6.64 3.11 -6.31
N LEU A 46 7.30 4.27 -6.22
CA LEU A 46 6.75 5.52 -6.76
C LEU A 46 6.48 5.42 -8.26
N ASP A 47 7.39 4.78 -9.02
CA ASP A 47 7.23 4.54 -10.45
C ASP A 47 6.04 3.61 -10.76
N THR A 48 5.76 2.64 -9.88
CA THR A 48 4.61 1.75 -10.00
C THR A 48 3.29 2.47 -9.76
N TYR A 49 3.26 3.40 -8.81
CA TYR A 49 2.07 4.20 -8.53
C TYR A 49 1.81 5.23 -9.65
N ALA A 50 2.86 5.86 -10.20
CA ALA A 50 2.74 6.81 -11.30
C ALA A 50 2.03 6.22 -12.54
N LEU A 51 2.31 4.95 -12.86
CA LEU A 51 1.69 4.25 -14.00
C LEU A 51 0.17 4.10 -13.88
N VAL A 52 -0.42 4.20 -12.69
CA VAL A 52 -1.88 4.11 -12.53
C VAL A 52 -2.61 5.20 -13.30
N ALA A 53 -2.04 6.40 -13.41
CA ALA A 53 -2.63 7.48 -14.18
C ALA A 53 -2.63 7.19 -15.69
N ASP A 54 -1.58 6.55 -16.20
CA ASP A 54 -1.51 6.12 -17.60
C ASP A 54 -2.47 4.95 -17.86
N MET A 55 -2.52 3.97 -16.97
CA MET A 55 -3.48 2.86 -17.05
C MET A 55 -4.93 3.35 -17.03
N LEU A 56 -5.24 4.36 -16.23
CA LEU A 56 -6.59 4.93 -16.17
C LEU A 56 -6.93 5.72 -17.44
N ARG A 57 -5.94 6.29 -18.13
CA ARG A 57 -6.13 6.98 -19.41
C ARG A 57 -6.44 5.99 -20.53
N ASP A 58 -5.74 4.86 -20.55
CA ASP A 58 -5.93 3.83 -21.58
C ASP A 58 -7.17 2.96 -21.29
N PHE A 59 -7.47 2.71 -20.02
CA PHE A 59 -8.59 1.87 -19.55
C PHE A 59 -9.45 2.60 -18.51
N PRO A 60 -10.30 3.57 -18.94
CA PRO A 60 -11.00 4.49 -18.03
C PRO A 60 -12.16 3.84 -17.26
N ASP A 61 -12.62 2.66 -17.67
CA ASP A 61 -13.81 2.02 -17.11
C ASP A 61 -13.65 1.68 -15.63
N TYR A 62 -12.46 1.31 -15.19
CA TYR A 62 -12.20 0.86 -13.83
C TYR A 62 -10.92 1.45 -13.26
N LEU A 63 -10.84 1.54 -11.92
CA LEU A 63 -9.62 1.94 -11.23
C LEU A 63 -8.72 0.71 -11.04
N PRO A 64 -7.57 0.61 -11.74
CA PRO A 64 -6.82 -0.63 -11.83
C PRO A 64 -6.04 -0.92 -10.55
N ASN A 65 -5.87 -2.21 -10.25
CA ASN A 65 -4.81 -2.63 -9.33
C ASN A 65 -3.44 -2.34 -9.97
N THR A 66 -2.48 -1.80 -9.19
CA THR A 66 -1.14 -1.45 -9.67
C THR A 66 -0.40 -2.61 -10.34
N TYR A 67 -0.66 -3.86 -9.94
CA TYR A 67 -0.04 -5.04 -10.55
C TYR A 67 -0.48 -5.31 -12.00
N LEU A 68 -1.59 -4.73 -12.47
CA LEU A 68 -2.01 -4.88 -13.86
C LEU A 68 -0.97 -4.32 -14.85
N GLN A 69 -0.10 -3.41 -14.39
CA GLN A 69 0.98 -2.87 -15.21
C GLN A 69 1.88 -3.95 -15.82
N TYR A 70 2.09 -5.09 -15.14
CA TYR A 70 2.95 -6.18 -15.63
C TYR A 70 2.29 -7.01 -16.74
N TYR A 71 0.95 -6.95 -16.83
CA TYR A 71 0.18 -7.69 -17.83
C TYR A 71 -0.18 -6.80 -19.02
N LEU A 72 -0.48 -5.52 -18.76
CA LEU A 72 -0.89 -4.56 -19.78
C LEU A 72 0.30 -3.87 -20.45
N TYR A 73 1.42 -3.68 -19.73
CA TYR A 73 2.61 -2.99 -20.23
C TYR A 73 3.90 -3.82 -19.99
N PRO A 74 3.94 -5.10 -20.41
CA PRO A 74 5.08 -5.99 -20.11
C PRO A 74 6.40 -5.46 -20.68
N GLU A 75 6.41 -4.99 -21.93
CA GLU A 75 7.61 -4.46 -22.60
C GLU A 75 8.14 -3.19 -21.90
N TYR A 76 7.23 -2.28 -21.52
CA TYR A 76 7.60 -1.06 -20.79
C TYR A 76 8.23 -1.41 -19.45
N LYS A 77 7.64 -2.33 -18.68
CA LYS A 77 8.20 -2.77 -17.41
C LYS A 77 9.55 -3.45 -17.63
N PHE A 78 9.65 -4.37 -18.59
CA PHE A 78 10.89 -5.08 -18.90
C PHE A 78 12.03 -4.11 -19.22
N SER A 79 11.78 -3.08 -20.05
CA SER A 79 12.79 -2.10 -20.46
C SER A 79 13.39 -1.26 -19.32
N ARG A 80 12.72 -1.23 -18.15
CA ARG A 80 13.11 -0.42 -16.98
C ARG A 80 13.63 -1.26 -15.82
N LEU A 81 13.73 -2.58 -15.98
CA LEU A 81 14.29 -3.46 -14.96
C LEU A 81 15.78 -3.66 -15.20
N ASP A 82 16.55 -3.66 -14.10
CA ASP A 82 17.96 -4.03 -14.13
C ASP A 82 18.10 -5.53 -13.80
N PRO A 83 18.60 -6.37 -14.73
CA PRO A 83 18.80 -7.80 -14.48
C PRO A 83 19.89 -8.09 -13.44
N ASN A 84 20.80 -7.14 -13.18
CA ASN A 84 21.89 -7.30 -12.21
C ASN A 84 21.56 -6.69 -10.83
N PHE A 85 20.52 -5.84 -10.75
CA PHE A 85 20.10 -5.21 -9.51
C PHE A 85 18.57 -5.14 -9.43
N THR A 86 17.99 -6.18 -8.83
CA THR A 86 16.54 -6.37 -8.77
C THR A 86 15.92 -5.77 -7.51
N ARG A 87 14.59 -5.80 -7.42
CA ARG A 87 13.86 -5.43 -6.20
C ARG A 87 14.33 -6.20 -4.96
N ALA A 88 14.79 -7.45 -5.11
CA ALA A 88 15.35 -8.20 -3.99
C ALA A 88 16.61 -7.51 -3.43
N ASN A 89 17.50 -7.03 -4.31
CA ASN A 89 18.70 -6.30 -3.93
C ASN A 89 18.36 -4.97 -3.23
N GLU A 90 17.34 -4.25 -3.70
CA GLU A 90 16.84 -3.03 -3.03
C GLU A 90 16.37 -3.33 -1.59
N VAL A 91 15.63 -4.43 -1.39
CA VAL A 91 15.14 -4.82 -0.05
C VAL A 91 16.29 -5.23 0.87
N ILE A 92 17.21 -6.07 0.38
CA ILE A 92 18.38 -6.55 1.14
C ILE A 92 19.24 -5.36 1.57
N ASN A 93 19.54 -4.45 0.64
CA ASN A 93 20.43 -3.31 0.89
C ASN A 93 19.73 -2.15 1.62
N GLY A 94 18.40 -2.09 1.58
CA GLY A 94 17.59 -1.05 2.20
C GLY A 94 16.90 -1.52 3.47
N ARG A 95 15.64 -1.97 3.33
CA ARG A 95 14.75 -2.26 4.46
C ARG A 95 15.31 -3.34 5.39
N GLU A 96 15.83 -4.44 4.84
CA GLU A 96 16.33 -5.56 5.64
C GLU A 96 17.46 -5.10 6.55
N LYS A 97 18.49 -4.47 5.97
CA LYS A 97 19.62 -3.94 6.72
C LYS A 97 19.19 -2.99 7.83
N ARG A 98 18.33 -2.00 7.54
CA ARG A 98 17.83 -1.03 8.54
C ARG A 98 17.13 -1.71 9.72
N VAL A 99 16.17 -2.61 9.44
CA VAL A 99 15.39 -3.30 10.47
C VAL A 99 16.31 -4.14 11.37
N PHE A 100 17.23 -4.90 10.79
CA PHE A 100 18.14 -5.73 11.56
C PHE A 100 19.17 -4.92 12.36
N GLU A 101 19.65 -3.79 11.83
CA GLU A 101 20.54 -2.88 12.56
C GLU A 101 19.83 -2.28 13.78
N GLU A 102 18.61 -1.79 13.61
CA GLU A 102 17.85 -1.24 14.73
C GLU A 102 17.52 -2.30 15.79
N CYS A 103 17.14 -3.52 15.39
CA CYS A 103 16.95 -4.61 16.34
C CYS A 103 18.23 -4.92 17.14
N ARG A 104 19.41 -4.89 16.50
CA ARG A 104 20.69 -5.07 17.19
C ARG A 104 20.98 -3.92 18.16
N THR A 105 20.69 -2.69 17.78
CA THR A 105 20.81 -1.51 18.67
C THR A 105 19.91 -1.66 19.89
N ALA A 106 18.64 -2.03 19.71
CA ALA A 106 17.72 -2.23 20.82
C ALA A 106 18.18 -3.30 21.81
N VAL A 107 18.74 -4.40 21.30
CA VAL A 107 19.30 -5.47 22.13
C VAL A 107 20.54 -4.99 22.89
N ALA A 108 21.44 -4.26 22.22
CA ALA A 108 22.67 -3.76 22.83
C ALA A 108 22.38 -2.71 23.93
N GLU A 109 21.39 -1.85 23.73
CA GLU A 109 21.00 -0.83 24.70
C GLU A 109 20.03 -1.36 25.77
N GLY A 110 19.47 -2.55 25.58
CA GLY A 110 18.45 -3.12 26.46
C GLY A 110 17.15 -2.33 26.48
N THR A 111 16.89 -1.51 25.46
CA THR A 111 15.69 -0.66 25.36
C THR A 111 15.30 -0.41 23.92
N THR A 112 14.00 -0.17 23.69
CA THR A 112 13.45 0.18 22.37
C THR A 112 13.23 1.68 22.19
N ARG A 113 13.60 2.52 23.18
CA ARG A 113 13.31 3.96 23.15
C ARG A 113 13.99 4.72 22.01
N ASN A 114 15.13 4.22 21.56
CA ASN A 114 15.97 4.90 20.56
C ASN A 114 15.90 4.25 19.17
N VAL A 115 15.01 3.28 18.97
CA VAL A 115 14.84 2.59 17.69
C VAL A 115 13.48 2.93 17.08
N HIS A 116 13.45 2.96 15.75
CA HIS A 116 12.31 3.42 14.95
C HIS A 116 11.85 2.30 13.99
N VAL A 117 11.87 1.05 14.48
CA VAL A 117 11.77 -0.19 13.68
C VAL A 117 10.49 -0.22 12.83
N VAL A 118 9.43 0.46 13.28
CA VAL A 118 8.14 0.50 12.60
C VAL A 118 7.52 1.89 12.74
N HIS A 119 7.29 2.58 11.62
CA HIS A 119 6.32 3.65 11.52
C HIS A 119 5.09 3.11 10.78
N ASN A 120 3.95 3.08 11.48
CA ASN A 120 2.60 2.83 10.96
C ASN A 120 2.49 1.67 9.93
N ASP A 121 2.54 0.41 10.41
CA ASP A 121 2.40 -0.77 9.55
C ASP A 121 0.92 -1.09 9.27
N ALA A 122 0.36 -0.38 8.30
CA ALA A 122 -1.01 -0.64 7.83
C ALA A 122 -1.23 -2.10 7.38
N HIS A 123 -0.18 -2.85 7.01
CA HIS A 123 -0.30 -4.27 6.71
C HIS A 123 -0.47 -5.10 7.99
N GLY A 124 0.30 -4.79 9.04
CA GLY A 124 0.19 -5.41 10.36
C GLY A 124 -1.18 -5.16 11.00
N ASP A 125 -1.66 -3.92 10.94
CA ASP A 125 -2.97 -3.54 11.50
C ASP A 125 -4.12 -4.33 10.87
N MET A 126 -4.10 -4.52 9.54
CA MET A 126 -5.12 -5.31 8.84
C MET A 126 -5.17 -6.76 9.32
N ILE A 127 -4.03 -7.37 9.67
CA ILE A 127 -3.98 -8.73 10.21
C ILE A 127 -4.61 -8.79 11.60
N VAL A 128 -4.34 -7.79 12.45
CA VAL A 128 -4.93 -7.69 13.80
C VAL A 128 -6.44 -7.46 13.70
N GLU A 129 -6.90 -6.58 12.81
CA GLU A 129 -8.33 -6.35 12.57
C GLU A 129 -9.03 -7.62 12.09
N LEU A 130 -8.38 -8.42 11.24
CA LEU A 130 -8.89 -9.72 10.80
C LEU A 130 -8.99 -10.71 11.96
N ALA A 131 -7.96 -10.80 12.79
CA ALA A 131 -7.99 -11.66 13.97
C ALA A 131 -9.11 -11.24 14.94
N GLU A 132 -9.27 -9.95 15.19
CA GLU A 132 -10.32 -9.39 16.06
C GLU A 132 -11.73 -9.68 15.52
N ALA A 133 -11.95 -9.47 14.22
CA ALA A 133 -13.24 -9.74 13.60
C ALA A 133 -13.64 -11.22 13.67
N ILE A 134 -12.68 -12.13 13.53
CA ILE A 134 -12.90 -13.58 13.69
C ILE A 134 -13.17 -13.91 15.16
N ALA A 135 -12.30 -13.47 16.07
CA ALA A 135 -12.37 -13.81 17.49
C ALA A 135 -13.69 -13.38 18.14
N PHE A 136 -14.22 -12.22 17.75
CA PHE A 136 -15.45 -11.66 18.32
C PHE A 136 -16.66 -11.76 17.38
N ASN A 137 -16.55 -12.51 16.27
CA ASN A 137 -17.62 -12.68 15.27
C ASN A 137 -18.28 -11.35 14.88
N LEU A 138 -17.46 -10.32 14.62
CA LEU A 138 -17.93 -8.95 14.43
C LEU A 138 -18.72 -8.75 13.12
N LYS A 139 -18.71 -9.76 12.24
CA LYS A 139 -19.30 -9.69 10.89
C LYS A 139 -18.87 -8.44 10.11
N LYS A 140 -17.65 -7.95 10.38
CA LYS A 140 -17.08 -6.78 9.74
C LYS A 140 -16.62 -7.16 8.33
N GLU A 141 -16.99 -6.36 7.34
CA GLU A 141 -16.33 -6.41 6.04
C GLU A 141 -14.93 -5.79 6.18
N ILE A 142 -13.91 -6.63 6.12
CA ILE A 142 -12.52 -6.16 6.13
C ILE A 142 -12.14 -5.85 4.70
N HIS A 143 -12.23 -4.58 4.35
CA HIS A 143 -11.71 -4.09 3.10
C HIS A 143 -10.18 -4.18 3.15
N ARG A 144 -9.56 -4.73 2.10
CA ARG A 144 -8.11 -4.98 2.01
C ARG A 144 -7.23 -3.72 2.11
N TYR A 145 -7.84 -2.54 2.29
CA TYR A 145 -7.18 -1.25 2.44
C TYR A 145 -7.94 -0.40 3.46
N GLY A 146 -7.28 -0.07 4.58
CA GLY A 146 -7.69 0.99 5.50
C GLY A 146 -7.99 0.48 6.91
N ALA A 147 -7.01 0.64 7.81
CA ALA A 147 -7.27 0.70 9.23
C ALA A 147 -8.26 1.85 9.50
N GLU A 148 -9.39 1.53 10.11
CA GLU A 148 -10.37 2.54 10.49
C GLU A 148 -9.73 3.34 11.64
N GLN A 149 -9.47 4.64 11.44
CA GLN A 149 -8.99 5.50 12.52
C GLN A 149 -9.98 5.39 13.68
N ARG A 150 -9.54 4.78 14.78
CA ARG A 150 -10.34 4.67 16.02
C ARG A 150 -10.66 6.10 16.47
N PRO A 151 -11.94 6.43 16.75
CA PRO A 151 -12.23 7.70 17.42
C PRO A 151 -11.49 7.69 18.76
N GLY A 152 -10.75 8.76 19.03
CA GLY A 152 -9.94 8.89 20.24
C GLY A 152 -10.75 8.58 21.48
N ARG A 153 -10.23 7.68 22.32
CA ARG A 153 -10.69 7.64 23.71
C ARG A 153 -10.26 8.95 24.35
N GLU A 154 -11.21 9.79 24.72
CA GLU A 154 -10.95 10.84 25.69
C GLU A 154 -10.40 10.21 26.98
N PRO A 155 -9.40 10.84 27.62
CA PRO A 155 -8.86 10.35 28.88
C PRO A 155 -9.89 10.56 29.99
N GLY A 156 -10.31 9.45 30.61
CA GLY A 156 -11.00 9.41 31.91
C GLY A 156 -10.14 8.67 32.91
#